data_AF-A0A9D6R0V8-F1
#
_entry.id   AF-A0A9D6R0V8-F1
#
_cell.length_a   1.000
_cell.length_b   1.000
_cell.length_c   1.000
_cell.angle_alpha   90.00
_cell.angle_beta   90.00
_cell.angle_gamma   90.00
#
_symmetry.space_group_name_H-M   'P 1'
#
loop_
_entity.id
_entity.type
_entity.pdbx_description
1 polymer ?
#
loop_
_entity_poly.entity_id
_entity_poly.type
_entity_poly.pdbx_seq_one_letter_code
_entity_poly.pdbx_strand_id
1 'polypeptide(L)' 'MGKTNAEVAAILSIAPSTVKTHLERIYQKLGVENRMAASLSAFEELCRI' A
#
# COMPACT_ATOMS: atom_id res chain seq x y z
N MET A 1 -5.33 2.86 -12.33
CA MET A 1 -5.16 3.54 -11.03
C MET A 1 -5.76 2.65 -9.96
N GLY A 2 -5.05 2.37 -8.85
CA GLY A 2 -5.52 1.45 -7.82
C GLY A 2 -6.69 2.00 -6.98
N LYS A 3 -7.22 1.19 -6.07
CA LYS A 3 -8.28 1.58 -5.12
C LYS A 3 -7.84 2.72 -4.19
N THR A 4 -8.74 3.64 -3.88
CA THR A 4 -8.54 4.71 -2.88
C THR A 4 -8.49 4.15 -1.46
N ASN A 5 -8.02 4.94 -0.49
CA ASN A 5 -8.02 4.53 0.92
C ASN A 5 -9.44 4.24 1.43
N ALA A 6 -10.43 4.99 0.97
CA ALA A 6 -11.83 4.80 1.35
C ALA A 6 -12.38 3.46 0.83
N GLU A 7 -12.08 3.10 -0.42
CA GLU A 7 -12.50 1.81 -0.99
C GLU A 7 -11.80 0.63 -0.31
N VAL A 8 -10.49 0.74 -0.05
CA VAL A 8 -9.75 -0.31 0.68
C VAL A 8 -10.28 -0.45 2.12
N ALA A 9 -10.55 0.67 2.78
CA ALA A 9 -11.14 0.70 4.12
C ALA A 9 -12.52 0.03 4.16
N ALA A 10 -13.38 0.32 3.19
CA ALA A 10 -14.69 -0.30 3.06
C ALA A 10 -14.60 -1.82 2.87
N ILE A 11 -13.69 -2.29 2.00
CA ILE A 11 -13.47 -3.72 1.75
C ILE A 11 -12.98 -4.44 3.01
N LEU A 12 -12.06 -3.82 3.75
CA LEU A 12 -11.45 -4.41 4.94
C LEU A 12 -12.22 -4.14 6.23
N SER A 13 -13.32 -3.39 6.19
CA SER A 13 -14.10 -2.94 7.35
C SER A 13 -13.25 -2.22 8.43
N ILE A 14 -12.33 -1.35 7.99
CA ILE A 14 -11.48 -0.52 8.86
C ILE A 14 -11.62 0.96 8.52
N ALA A 15 -11.05 1.86 9.33
CA ALA A 15 -11.05 3.28 9.03
C ALA A 15 -10.07 3.63 7.88
N PRO A 16 -10.39 4.63 7.02
CA PRO A 16 -9.47 5.11 5.98
C PRO A 16 -8.14 5.65 6.53
N SER A 17 -8.14 6.19 7.75
CA SER A 17 -6.94 6.61 8.46
C SER A 17 -6.04 5.41 8.82
N THR A 18 -6.63 4.27 9.19
CA THR A 18 -5.88 3.03 9.44
C THR A 18 -5.15 2.56 8.19
N VAL A 19 -5.82 2.58 7.02
CA VAL A 19 -5.18 2.29 5.72
C VAL A 19 -4.00 3.23 5.47
N LYS A 20 -4.18 4.54 5.71
CA LYS A 20 -3.11 5.54 5.57
C LYS A 20 -1.90 5.20 6.45
N THR A 21 -2.11 4.93 7.73
CA THR A 21 -1.03 4.56 8.67
C THR A 21 -0.31 3.28 8.27
N HIS A 22 -1.02 2.27 7.76
CA HIS A 22 -0.37 1.07 7.22
C HIS A 22 0.50 1.38 6.01
N LEU A 23 0.02 2.21 5.08
CA LEU A 23 0.80 2.61 3.91
C LEU A 23 2.06 3.40 4.30
N GLU A 24 1.96 4.36 5.21
CA GLU A 24 3.12 5.12 5.71
C GLU A 24 4.19 4.18 6.30
N ARG A 25 3.77 3.20 7.10
CA ARG A 25 4.69 2.19 7.66
C ARG A 25 5.31 1.29 6.59
N ILE A 26 4.54 0.91 5.57
CA ILE A 26 5.06 0.11 4.44
C ILE A 26 6.09 0.92 3.66
N TYR A 27 5.79 2.18 3.35
CA TYR A 27 6.69 3.09 2.64
C TYR A 27 8.02 3.25 3.38
N GLN A 28 7.97 3.47 4.70
CA GLN A 28 9.17 3.55 5.55
C GLN A 28 9.98 2.24 5.53
N LYS A 29 9.33 1.08 5.61
CA LYS A 29 10.02 -0.22 5.60
C LYS A 29 10.66 -0.54 4.26
N LEU A 30 10.03 -0.12 3.17
CA LEU A 30 10.53 -0.36 1.80
C LEU A 30 11.49 0.75 1.33
N GLY A 31 11.60 1.87 2.06
CA GLY A 31 12.41 3.01 1.65
C GLY A 31 11.86 3.75 0.42
N VAL A 32 10.54 3.72 0.21
CA VAL A 32 9.87 4.33 -0.94
C VAL A 32 8.94 5.46 -0.51
N GLU A 33 8.63 6.39 -1.43
CA GLU A 33 7.87 7.61 -1.08
C GLU A 33 6.38 7.53 -1.39
N ASN A 34 5.95 6.58 -2.23
CA ASN A 34 4.58 6.55 -2.72
C ASN A 34 4.08 5.14 -3.01
N ARG A 35 2.76 5.04 -3.22
CA ARG A 35 2.07 3.78 -3.47
C ARG A 35 2.59 3.06 -4.70
N MET A 36 2.83 3.80 -5.78
CA MET A 36 3.24 3.19 -7.05
C MET A 36 4.58 2.49 -6.89
N ALA A 37 5.55 3.15 -6.25
CA ALA A 37 6.84 2.56 -5.94
C ALA A 37 6.70 1.31 -5.04
N ALA A 38 5.89 1.39 -3.97
CA ALA A 38 5.64 0.24 -3.11
C ALA A 38 5.00 -0.95 -3.85
N SER A 39 4.03 -0.68 -4.72
CA SER A 39 3.37 -1.71 -5.53
C SER A 39 4.32 -2.32 -6.57
N LEU A 40 5.20 -1.52 -7.17
CA LEU A 40 6.20 -2.01 -8.11
C LEU A 40 7.22 -2.90 -7.39
N SER A 41 7.77 -2.48 -6.25
CA SER A 41 8.71 -3.30 -5.46
C SER A 41 8.10 -4.66 -5.08
N ALA A 42 6.82 -4.70 -4.71
CA ALA A 42 6.13 -5.94 -4.41
C ALA A 42 5.96 -6.83 -5.66
N PHE A 43 5.70 -6.23 -6.82
CA PHE A 43 5.58 -6.96 -8.09
C PHE A 43 6.93 -7.51 -8.57
N GLU A 44 8.00 -6.70 -8.46
CA GLU A 44 9.37 -7.12 -8.78
C GLU A 44 9.79 -8.32 -7.93
N GLU A 45 9.49 -8.31 -6.62
CA GLU A 45 9.80 -9.43 -5.75
C GLU A 45 8.97 -10.68 -6.10
N LEU A 46 7.69 -10.52 -6.43
CA LEU A 46 6.85 -11.65 -6.88
C LEU A 46 7.38 -12.29 -8.16
N CYS A 47 7.90 -11.50 -9.10
CA CYS A 47 8.46 -11.99 -10.36
C CYS A 47 9.86 -12.63 -10.23
N ARG A 48 10.52 -12.50 -9.07
CA ARG A 48 11.81 -13.18 -8.81
C ARG A 48 11.66 -14.66 -8.45
N ILE A 49 10.45 -15.11 -8.17
CA ILE A 49 10.09 -16.47 -7.75
C ILE A 49 9.66 -17.28 -8.98
#